data_AF-A0A816X3E5-F1
#
_entry.id   AF-A0A816X3E5-F1
#
_cell.length_a   1.000
_cell.length_b   1.000
_cell.length_c   1.000
_cell.angle_alpha   90.00
_cell.angle_beta   90.00
_cell.angle_gamma   90.00
#
_symmetry.space_group_name_H-M   'P 1'
#
loop_
_entity.id
_entity.type
_entity.pdbx_description
1 polymer ?
#
loop_
_entity_poly.entity_id
_entity_poly.type
_entity_poly.pdbx_seq_one_letter_code
_entity_poly.pdbx_strand_id
1 'polypeptide(L)'
;MKVASSLLAVLCLLTIHITKIDARSVLQKSIDLSMEDSLEDDESSFIHNSISSYRHRLEHSTSFQALRWSLRKVQQTELCEFCELIIPVIQILIENNRTSHFDEVLLFICKEYKKIDESVCIGAVNEYKDAFLEIFTASPLNNKALCAVGFQCESQFDFPILQWNVTLPDKPKPTPRPPQPPSPESPKLTVLHLSDIHVDFAYKPGSLANCHEPLCCRAGQPSANETGAGFWGDYRSCDLPYWTAEALLKHIVEIENVTINSYIESI
;
A
#
# COMPACT_ATOMS: atom_id res chain seq x y z
N MET A 1 10.34 36.06 -15.74
CA MET A 1 11.26 35.33 -16.65
C MET A 1 12.28 34.45 -15.94
N LYS A 2 12.97 34.88 -14.88
CA LYS A 2 13.96 34.02 -14.16
C LYS A 2 13.35 32.79 -13.46
N VAL A 3 12.17 32.93 -12.85
CA VAL A 3 11.52 31.83 -12.08
C VAL A 3 10.91 30.74 -12.97
N ALA A 4 10.34 31.10 -14.14
CA ALA A 4 9.88 30.11 -15.12
C ALA A 4 11.03 29.27 -15.68
N SER A 5 12.20 29.88 -15.87
CA SER A 5 13.44 29.16 -16.22
C SER A 5 13.92 28.25 -15.09
N SER A 6 13.67 28.59 -13.82
CA SER A 6 13.99 27.76 -12.66
C SER A 6 13.02 26.58 -12.49
N LEU A 7 11.71 26.78 -12.70
CA LEU A 7 10.73 25.70 -12.66
C LEU A 7 10.95 24.70 -13.80
N LEU A 8 11.24 25.18 -15.01
CA LEU A 8 11.59 24.33 -16.14
C LEU A 8 12.88 23.54 -15.87
N ALA A 9 13.88 24.16 -15.25
CA ALA A 9 15.12 23.49 -14.85
C ALA A 9 14.88 22.45 -13.75
N VAL A 10 14.00 22.72 -12.78
CA VAL A 10 13.60 21.78 -11.72
C VAL A 10 12.82 20.61 -12.32
N LEU A 11 11.83 20.86 -13.18
CA LEU A 11 11.10 19.81 -13.89
C LEU A 11 12.04 19.00 -14.79
N CYS A 12 13.03 19.63 -15.41
CA CYS A 12 14.04 18.95 -16.24
C CYS A 12 15.01 18.10 -15.40
N LEU A 13 15.43 18.58 -14.22
CA LEU A 13 16.23 17.80 -13.27
C LEU A 13 15.43 16.64 -12.67
N LEU A 14 14.16 16.88 -12.36
CA LEU A 14 13.22 15.85 -11.91
C LEU A 14 13.01 14.80 -13.00
N THR A 15 12.80 15.17 -14.26
CA THR A 15 12.67 14.20 -15.36
C THR A 15 13.98 13.45 -15.63
N ILE A 16 15.15 14.08 -15.50
CA ILE A 16 16.45 13.40 -15.62
C ILE A 16 16.67 12.40 -14.47
N HIS A 17 16.32 12.77 -13.24
CA HIS A 17 16.40 11.84 -12.10
C HIS A 17 15.36 10.72 -12.20
N ILE A 18 14.14 11.04 -12.62
CA ILE A 18 13.09 10.05 -12.86
C ILE A 18 13.49 9.11 -13.98
N THR A 19 14.06 9.57 -15.10
CA THR A 19 14.51 8.66 -16.16
C THR A 19 15.68 7.75 -15.72
N LYS A 20 16.53 8.21 -14.79
CA LYS A 20 17.55 7.34 -14.16
C LYS A 20 16.95 6.31 -13.21
N ILE A 21 15.94 6.71 -12.43
CA ILE A 21 15.15 5.82 -11.57
C ILE A 21 14.37 4.82 -12.44
N ASP A 22 13.73 5.29 -13.51
CA ASP A 22 12.92 4.48 -14.44
C ASP A 22 13.81 3.46 -15.19
N ALA A 23 15.05 3.82 -15.54
CA ALA A 23 16.00 2.86 -16.12
C ALA A 23 16.38 1.73 -15.15
N ARG A 24 16.44 2.02 -13.84
CA ARG A 24 16.70 1.02 -12.79
C ARG A 24 15.43 0.25 -12.41
N SER A 25 14.26 0.90 -12.42
CA SER A 25 12.95 0.29 -12.18
C SER A 25 12.52 -0.60 -13.35
N VAL A 26 12.89 -0.28 -14.59
CA VAL A 26 12.69 -1.14 -15.76
C VAL A 26 13.55 -2.40 -15.64
N LEU A 27 14.80 -2.28 -15.19
CA LEU A 27 15.63 -3.44 -14.88
C LEU A 27 14.99 -4.31 -13.77
N GLN A 28 14.44 -3.68 -12.74
CA GLN A 28 13.69 -4.34 -11.66
C GLN A 28 12.43 -5.04 -12.18
N LYS A 29 11.62 -4.36 -12.99
CA LYS A 29 10.39 -4.89 -13.60
C LYS A 29 10.69 -6.01 -14.60
N SER A 30 11.79 -5.94 -15.33
CA SER A 30 12.27 -7.05 -16.17
C SER A 30 12.67 -8.28 -15.34
N ILE A 31 13.22 -8.07 -14.13
CA ILE A 31 13.50 -9.15 -13.18
C ILE A 31 12.20 -9.71 -12.60
N ASP A 32 11.25 -8.88 -12.19
CA ASP A 32 9.96 -9.32 -11.64
C ASP A 32 9.09 -10.01 -12.70
N LEU A 33 9.05 -9.50 -13.93
CA LEU A 33 8.39 -10.15 -15.08
C LEU A 33 9.04 -11.49 -15.42
N SER A 34 10.37 -11.60 -15.35
CA SER A 34 11.05 -12.90 -15.54
C SER A 34 10.70 -13.94 -14.46
N MET A 35 10.13 -13.51 -13.33
CA MET A 35 9.63 -14.37 -12.27
C MET A 35 8.13 -14.71 -12.42
N GLU A 36 7.36 -13.86 -13.10
CA GLU A 36 5.95 -14.08 -13.43
C GLU A 36 5.76 -14.99 -14.67
N ASP A 37 6.66 -14.86 -15.66
CA ASP A 37 6.43 -15.33 -17.04
C ASP A 37 6.94 -16.76 -17.33
N SER A 38 7.06 -17.61 -16.31
CA SER A 38 7.28 -19.03 -16.57
C SER A 38 5.95 -19.79 -16.61
N LEU A 39 5.47 -19.96 -17.85
CA LEU A 39 4.61 -21.04 -18.37
C LEU A 39 3.14 -20.64 -18.63
N GLU A 40 2.91 -19.90 -19.71
CA GLU A 40 1.74 -20.13 -20.57
C GLU A 40 2.13 -21.10 -21.68
N ASP A 41 1.70 -22.36 -21.56
CA ASP A 41 0.90 -23.04 -22.59
C ASP A 41 0.59 -24.49 -22.16
N ASP A 42 -0.72 -24.72 -22.01
CA ASP A 42 -1.49 -25.91 -22.36
C ASP A 42 -0.95 -27.31 -22.02
N GLU A 43 -0.86 -27.67 -20.71
CA GLU A 43 -1.22 -29.03 -20.27
C GLU A 43 -1.49 -29.14 -18.75
N SER A 44 -2.78 -29.38 -18.45
CA SER A 44 -3.29 -30.17 -17.32
C SER A 44 -3.22 -29.59 -15.90
N SER A 45 -4.43 -29.40 -15.34
CA SER A 45 -4.79 -29.13 -13.94
C SER A 45 -4.02 -29.90 -12.83
N PHE A 46 -3.28 -30.96 -13.18
CA PHE A 46 -2.38 -31.69 -12.28
C PHE A 46 -1.08 -30.92 -11.97
N ILE A 47 -0.55 -30.17 -12.94
CA ILE A 47 0.67 -29.38 -12.78
C ILE A 47 0.40 -28.12 -11.94
N HIS A 48 -0.80 -27.53 -12.03
CA HIS A 48 -1.16 -26.30 -11.31
C HIS A 48 -1.11 -26.43 -9.78
N ASN A 49 -1.56 -27.58 -9.23
CA ASN A 49 -1.49 -27.87 -7.78
C ASN A 49 -0.06 -28.22 -7.32
N SER A 50 0.76 -28.78 -8.21
CA SER A 50 2.17 -29.03 -7.95
C SER A 50 2.97 -27.73 -7.98
N ILE A 51 2.69 -26.84 -8.95
CA ILE A 51 3.35 -25.54 -9.09
C ILE A 51 2.97 -24.58 -7.96
N SER A 52 1.71 -24.52 -7.50
CA SER A 52 1.34 -23.65 -6.36
C SER A 52 2.11 -24.01 -5.09
N SER A 53 2.31 -25.30 -4.83
CA SER A 53 3.09 -25.80 -3.70
C SER A 53 4.61 -25.62 -3.90
N TYR A 54 5.12 -25.59 -5.13
CA TYR A 54 6.50 -25.17 -5.45
C TYR A 54 6.71 -23.65 -5.36
N ARG A 55 5.73 -22.83 -5.78
CA ARG A 55 5.73 -21.36 -5.67
C ARG A 55 5.81 -20.94 -4.21
N HIS A 56 4.95 -21.53 -3.37
CA HIS A 56 5.01 -21.33 -1.92
C HIS A 56 6.36 -21.76 -1.34
N ARG A 57 6.96 -22.88 -1.79
CA ARG A 57 8.31 -23.29 -1.34
C ARG A 57 9.43 -22.37 -1.83
N LEU A 58 9.34 -21.83 -3.05
CA LEU A 58 10.31 -20.89 -3.62
C LEU A 58 10.25 -19.55 -2.89
N GLU A 59 9.06 -19.03 -2.59
CA GLU A 59 8.84 -17.83 -1.77
C GLU A 59 9.45 -17.93 -0.37
N HIS A 60 9.49 -19.15 0.19
CA HIS A 60 10.08 -19.45 1.50
C HIS A 60 11.55 -19.87 1.42
N SER A 61 12.16 -19.91 0.23
CA SER A 61 13.58 -20.22 0.10
C SER A 61 14.44 -19.03 0.54
N THR A 62 15.55 -19.30 1.22
CA THR A 62 16.47 -18.27 1.70
C THR A 62 17.05 -17.43 0.57
N SER A 63 17.30 -18.03 -0.60
CA SER A 63 17.78 -17.35 -1.80
C SER A 63 16.74 -16.38 -2.37
N PHE A 64 15.48 -16.77 -2.44
CA PHE A 64 14.40 -15.90 -2.91
C PHE A 64 14.11 -14.77 -1.92
N GLN A 65 14.14 -15.06 -0.62
CA GLN A 65 14.02 -14.04 0.41
C GLN A 65 15.17 -13.03 0.34
N ALA A 66 16.40 -13.48 0.08
CA ALA A 66 17.56 -12.61 -0.11
C ALA A 66 17.46 -11.75 -1.38
N LEU A 67 16.97 -12.32 -2.49
CA LEU A 67 16.71 -11.58 -3.72
C LEU A 67 15.62 -10.54 -3.48
N ARG A 68 14.47 -10.93 -2.95
CA ARG A 68 13.34 -10.03 -2.61
C ARG A 68 13.78 -8.92 -1.66
N TRP A 69 14.61 -9.22 -0.67
CA TRP A 69 15.20 -8.22 0.22
C TRP A 69 16.11 -7.24 -0.52
N SER A 70 16.95 -7.75 -1.42
CA SER A 70 17.85 -6.92 -2.23
C SER A 70 17.07 -6.00 -3.19
N LEU A 71 16.03 -6.51 -3.86
CA LEU A 71 15.16 -5.74 -4.75
C LEU A 71 14.39 -4.66 -3.97
N ARG A 72 13.83 -5.02 -2.79
CA ARG A 72 13.22 -4.04 -1.88
C ARG A 72 14.19 -2.94 -1.45
N LYS A 73 15.44 -3.30 -1.18
CA LYS A 73 16.49 -2.34 -0.79
C LYS A 73 16.82 -1.36 -1.91
N VAL A 74 16.84 -1.80 -3.17
CA VAL A 74 17.01 -0.93 -4.34
C VAL A 74 15.83 0.05 -4.46
N GLN A 75 14.60 -0.45 -4.42
CA GLN A 75 13.39 0.38 -4.51
C GLN A 75 13.28 1.41 -3.37
N GLN A 76 13.67 1.04 -2.15
CA GLN A 76 13.74 1.96 -1.01
C GLN A 76 14.73 3.09 -1.26
N THR A 77 15.91 2.77 -1.83
CA THR A 77 16.96 3.76 -2.09
C THR A 77 16.49 4.83 -3.08
N GLU A 78 15.78 4.43 -4.14
CA GLU A 78 15.25 5.37 -5.15
C GLU A 78 14.15 6.26 -4.60
N LEU A 79 13.26 5.72 -3.77
CA LEU A 79 12.22 6.48 -3.07
C LEU A 79 12.82 7.54 -2.15
N CYS A 80 13.96 7.23 -1.53
CA CYS A 80 14.66 8.14 -0.63
C CYS A 80 15.40 9.24 -1.36
N GLU A 81 16.14 8.92 -2.42
CA GLU A 81 16.74 9.93 -3.29
C GLU A 81 15.67 10.87 -3.88
N PHE A 82 14.53 10.29 -4.27
CA PHE A 82 13.39 11.06 -4.77
C PHE A 82 12.79 11.99 -3.70
N CYS A 83 12.59 11.48 -2.48
CA CYS A 83 12.09 12.26 -1.37
C CYS A 83 13.00 13.44 -1.02
N GLU A 84 14.31 13.20 -0.88
CA GLU A 84 15.27 14.27 -0.55
C GLU A 84 15.35 15.33 -1.65
N LEU A 85 15.08 14.97 -2.91
CA LEU A 85 15.04 15.88 -4.04
C LEU A 85 13.75 16.72 -4.07
N ILE A 86 12.60 16.12 -3.79
CA ILE A 86 11.29 16.77 -4.03
C ILE A 86 10.87 17.70 -2.88
N ILE A 87 11.26 17.40 -1.64
CA ILE A 87 10.90 18.24 -0.49
C ILE A 87 11.43 19.69 -0.63
N PRO A 88 12.71 19.94 -0.99
CA PRO A 88 13.20 21.29 -1.24
C PRO A 88 12.40 22.03 -2.31
N VAL A 89 11.97 21.33 -3.38
CA VAL A 89 11.16 21.93 -4.45
C VAL A 89 9.81 22.40 -3.90
N ILE A 90 9.16 21.57 -3.10
CA ILE A 90 7.89 21.89 -2.45
C ILE A 90 8.05 23.09 -1.50
N GLN A 91 9.09 23.09 -0.66
CA GLN A 91 9.37 24.20 0.26
C GLN A 91 9.57 25.51 -0.50
N ILE A 92 10.34 25.52 -1.59
CA ILE A 92 10.54 26.70 -2.44
C ILE A 92 9.20 27.21 -3.01
N LEU A 93 8.31 26.31 -3.47
CA LEU A 93 7.00 26.70 -3.99
C LEU A 93 6.14 27.36 -2.91
N ILE A 94 6.15 26.81 -1.69
CA ILE A 94 5.41 27.34 -0.54
C ILE A 94 5.96 28.71 -0.14
N GLU A 95 7.28 28.85 0.05
CA GLU A 95 7.94 30.10 0.44
C GLU A 95 7.69 31.25 -0.54
N ASN A 96 7.51 30.94 -1.83
CA ASN A 96 7.27 31.92 -2.88
C ASN A 96 5.77 32.15 -3.18
N ASN A 97 4.87 31.62 -2.35
CA ASN A 97 3.41 31.67 -2.55
C ASN A 97 2.98 31.20 -3.97
N ARG A 98 3.62 30.13 -4.45
CA ARG A 98 3.38 29.49 -5.75
C ARG A 98 2.67 28.15 -5.61
N THR A 99 1.81 28.03 -4.60
CA THR A 99 1.01 26.83 -4.31
C THR A 99 0.11 26.42 -5.48
N SER A 100 -0.17 27.32 -6.43
CA SER A 100 -0.88 26.98 -7.69
C SER A 100 -0.17 25.93 -8.55
N HIS A 101 1.15 25.73 -8.39
CA HIS A 101 1.92 24.70 -9.11
C HIS A 101 2.14 23.44 -8.27
N PHE A 102 1.60 23.39 -7.05
CA PHE A 102 1.71 22.24 -6.16
C PHE A 102 0.95 21.03 -6.74
N ASP A 103 -0.23 21.28 -7.33
CA ASP A 103 -1.03 20.28 -8.02
C ASP A 103 -0.26 19.67 -9.20
N GLU A 104 0.44 20.49 -10.00
CA GLU A 104 1.28 20.02 -11.11
C GLU A 104 2.43 19.13 -10.63
N VAL A 105 3.09 19.52 -9.54
CA VAL A 105 4.15 18.71 -8.94
C VAL A 105 3.59 17.38 -8.43
N LEU A 106 2.50 17.39 -7.66
CA LEU A 106 1.91 16.15 -7.15
C LEU A 106 1.39 15.22 -8.25
N LEU A 107 0.76 15.78 -9.29
CA LEU A 107 0.32 15.02 -10.46
C LEU A 107 1.50 14.40 -11.21
N PHE A 108 2.57 15.16 -11.39
CA PHE A 108 3.79 14.67 -12.02
C PHE A 108 4.41 13.51 -11.20
N ILE A 109 4.49 13.64 -9.87
CA ILE A 109 4.95 12.54 -9.00
C ILE A 109 4.07 11.31 -9.17
N CYS A 110 2.76 11.48 -9.12
CA CYS A 110 1.84 10.35 -9.20
C CYS A 110 1.92 9.62 -10.56
N LYS A 111 1.90 10.37 -11.67
CA LYS A 111 1.93 9.78 -13.01
C LYS A 111 3.30 9.21 -13.35
N GLU A 112 4.37 9.97 -13.14
CA GLU A 112 5.69 9.61 -13.67
C GLU A 112 6.46 8.69 -12.74
N TYR A 113 6.32 8.85 -11.42
CA TYR A 113 7.03 8.03 -10.44
C TYR A 113 6.21 6.81 -10.01
N LYS A 114 4.90 6.95 -9.74
CA LYS A 114 4.06 5.79 -9.35
C LYS A 114 3.46 5.03 -10.53
N LYS A 115 3.47 5.58 -11.74
CA LYS A 115 2.91 4.97 -12.95
C LYS A 115 1.44 4.54 -12.75
N ILE A 116 0.70 5.30 -11.96
CA ILE A 116 -0.72 5.09 -11.68
C ILE A 116 -1.55 5.76 -12.78
N ASP A 117 -2.74 5.23 -13.05
CA ASP A 117 -3.70 5.84 -13.97
C ASP A 117 -3.95 7.33 -13.67
N GLU A 118 -4.07 8.14 -14.72
CA GLU A 118 -4.19 9.59 -14.63
C GLU A 118 -5.43 10.02 -13.83
N SER A 119 -6.56 9.33 -14.01
CA SER A 119 -7.80 9.66 -13.30
C SER A 119 -7.66 9.43 -11.79
N VAL A 120 -6.99 8.35 -11.40
CA VAL A 120 -6.67 8.03 -10.00
C VAL A 120 -5.72 9.06 -9.42
N CYS A 121 -4.70 9.49 -10.16
CA CYS A 121 -3.79 10.54 -9.73
C CYS A 121 -4.51 11.87 -9.48
N ILE A 122 -5.41 12.28 -10.37
CA ILE A 122 -6.22 13.49 -10.19
C ILE A 122 -7.07 13.38 -8.92
N GLY A 123 -7.74 12.24 -8.71
CA GLY A 123 -8.52 11.98 -7.50
C GLY A 123 -7.68 12.08 -6.23
N ALA A 124 -6.54 11.40 -6.20
CA ALA A 124 -5.64 11.38 -5.05
C ALA A 124 -5.07 12.78 -4.73
N VAL A 125 -4.66 13.53 -5.75
CA VAL A 125 -4.15 14.90 -5.55
C VAL A 125 -5.25 15.80 -5.00
N ASN A 126 -6.46 15.74 -5.55
CA ASN A 126 -7.58 16.55 -5.05
C ASN A 126 -7.94 16.23 -3.60
N GLU A 127 -7.85 14.96 -3.21
CA GLU A 127 -8.16 14.53 -1.85
C GLU A 127 -7.07 14.93 -0.84
N TYR A 128 -5.80 14.74 -1.17
CA TYR A 128 -4.72 14.81 -0.18
C TYR A 128 -3.90 16.11 -0.21
N LYS A 129 -4.01 16.95 -1.26
CA LYS A 129 -3.12 18.10 -1.43
C LYS A 129 -3.11 19.07 -0.25
N ASP A 130 -4.26 19.36 0.33
CA ASP A 130 -4.36 20.33 1.42
C ASP A 130 -3.70 19.81 2.70
N ALA A 131 -3.83 18.51 2.98
CA ALA A 131 -3.13 17.86 4.08
C ALA A 131 -1.61 17.86 3.86
N PHE A 132 -1.15 17.59 2.63
CA PHE A 132 0.28 17.68 2.31
C PHE A 132 0.80 19.11 2.46
N LEU A 133 0.06 20.12 1.99
CA LEU A 133 0.43 21.52 2.17
C LEU A 133 0.60 21.84 3.67
N GLU A 134 -0.36 21.45 4.51
CA GLU A 134 -0.29 21.67 5.96
C GLU A 134 0.93 21.00 6.59
N ILE A 135 1.26 19.76 6.18
CA ILE A 135 2.46 19.08 6.64
C ILE A 135 3.71 19.88 6.26
N PHE A 136 3.83 20.35 5.03
CA PHE A 136 5.03 21.08 4.59
C PHE A 136 5.12 22.51 5.13
N THR A 137 4.00 23.14 5.50
CA THR A 137 3.97 24.49 6.08
C THR A 137 4.18 24.49 7.60
N ALA A 138 3.56 23.55 8.32
CA ALA A 138 3.49 23.58 9.77
C ALA A 138 4.49 22.62 10.44
N SER A 139 5.01 21.63 9.73
CA SER A 139 5.92 20.64 10.32
C SER A 139 7.26 21.27 10.70
N PRO A 140 7.76 21.01 11.92
CA PRO A 140 9.11 21.44 12.33
C PRO A 140 10.21 20.48 11.84
N LEU A 141 9.84 19.45 11.07
CA LEU A 141 10.78 18.42 10.60
C LEU A 141 11.64 18.94 9.44
N ASN A 142 12.92 18.62 9.48
CA ASN A 142 13.81 18.84 8.32
C ASN A 142 13.57 17.76 7.23
N ASN A 143 14.16 17.97 6.06
CA ASN A 143 13.92 17.13 4.88
C ASN A 143 14.24 15.65 5.13
N LYS A 144 15.33 15.37 5.84
CA LYS A 144 15.72 13.99 6.20
C LYS A 144 14.73 13.34 7.15
N ALA A 145 14.27 14.08 8.16
CA ALA A 145 13.26 13.59 9.11
C ALA A 145 11.92 13.34 8.42
N LEU A 146 11.49 14.21 7.50
CA LEU A 146 10.30 14.01 6.68
C LEU A 146 10.41 12.73 5.83
N CYS A 147 11.55 12.50 5.18
CA CYS A 147 11.78 11.27 4.40
C CYS A 147 11.88 10.01 5.28
N ALA A 148 12.44 10.12 6.49
CA ALA A 148 12.48 9.01 7.45
C ALA A 148 11.08 8.63 7.96
N VAL A 149 10.20 9.61 8.21
CA VAL A 149 8.81 9.37 8.63
C VAL A 149 7.97 8.83 7.48
N GLY A 150 8.00 9.47 6.31
CA GLY A 150 7.15 9.11 5.18
C GLY A 150 7.58 7.85 4.44
N PHE A 151 8.88 7.58 4.37
CA PHE A 151 9.45 6.56 3.48
C PHE A 151 10.55 5.70 4.13
N GLN A 152 10.74 5.77 5.45
CA GLN A 152 11.69 4.93 6.18
C GLN A 152 13.13 4.97 5.60
N CYS A 153 13.56 6.14 5.14
CA CYS A 153 14.86 6.32 4.50
C CYS A 153 16.03 6.23 5.45
N GLU A 154 15.82 6.66 6.70
CA GLU A 154 16.78 6.59 7.79
C GLU A 154 16.03 6.13 9.05
N SER A 155 16.78 5.72 10.07
CA SER A 155 16.19 5.35 11.36
C SER A 155 15.57 6.59 12.01
N GLN A 156 14.28 6.52 12.35
CA GLN A 156 13.59 7.63 13.03
C GLN A 156 14.21 7.94 14.41
N PHE A 157 14.91 6.98 15.01
CA PHE A 157 15.65 7.16 16.26
C PHE A 157 16.82 8.14 16.15
N ASP A 158 17.33 8.39 14.95
CA ASP A 158 18.47 9.29 14.71
C ASP A 158 18.04 10.77 14.75
N PHE A 159 16.73 11.05 14.82
CA PHE A 159 16.17 12.41 14.84
C PHE A 159 15.65 12.77 16.23
N PRO A 160 16.30 13.68 16.98
CA PRO A 160 15.87 14.06 18.33
C PRO A 160 14.43 14.57 18.41
N ILE A 161 13.94 15.24 17.36
CA ILE A 161 12.56 15.77 17.30
C ILE A 161 11.49 14.66 17.23
N LEU A 162 11.86 13.45 16.81
CA LEU A 162 10.98 12.28 16.76
C LEU A 162 11.08 11.43 18.03
N GLN A 163 12.02 11.75 18.94
CA GLN A 163 12.19 11.01 20.18
C GLN A 163 11.18 11.48 21.22
N TRP A 164 10.39 10.54 21.73
CA TRP A 164 9.44 10.77 22.80
C TRP A 164 9.53 9.63 23.82
N ASN A 165 9.25 9.94 25.08
CA ASN A 165 9.24 8.97 26.17
C ASN A 165 7.89 9.02 26.88
N VAL A 166 7.46 7.87 27.37
CA VAL A 166 6.31 7.75 28.27
C VAL A 166 6.83 7.59 29.69
N THR A 167 6.52 8.55 30.55
CA THR A 167 6.77 8.41 31.97
C THR A 167 5.75 7.43 32.54
N LEU A 168 6.25 6.27 32.99
CA LEU A 168 5.43 5.31 33.72
C LEU A 168 5.22 5.79 35.16
N PRO A 169 4.12 5.40 35.82
CA PRO A 169 3.91 5.71 37.23
C PRO A 169 5.05 5.15 38.09
N ASP A 170 5.41 5.86 39.17
CA ASP A 170 6.46 5.45 40.14
C ASP A 170 6.13 4.18 40.94
N LYS A 171 5.03 3.50 40.60
CA LYS A 171 4.66 2.24 41.23
C LYS A 171 5.67 1.16 40.83
N PRO A 172 6.25 0.42 41.79
CA PRO A 172 7.20 -0.63 41.48
C PRO A 172 6.54 -1.68 40.59
N LYS A 173 7.24 -2.08 39.52
CA LYS A 173 6.81 -3.16 38.64
C LYS A 173 6.64 -4.44 39.48
N PRO A 174 5.47 -5.10 39.44
CA PRO A 174 5.26 -6.34 40.18
C PRO A 174 6.19 -7.43 39.64
N THR A 175 6.59 -8.37 40.51
CA THR A 175 7.37 -9.55 40.10
C THR A 175 6.63 -10.29 38.98
N PRO A 176 7.26 -10.53 37.82
CA PRO A 176 6.62 -11.26 36.73
C PRO A 176 6.13 -12.63 37.20
N ARG A 177 4.85 -12.91 37.00
CA ARG A 177 4.24 -14.23 37.26
C ARG A 177 3.72 -14.76 35.93
N PRO A 178 4.31 -15.84 35.38
CA PRO A 178 3.78 -16.47 34.18
C PRO A 178 2.32 -16.89 34.39
N PRO A 179 1.46 -16.78 33.36
CA PRO A 179 0.11 -17.35 33.43
C PRO A 179 0.21 -18.84 33.74
N GLN A 180 -0.54 -19.29 34.75
CA GLN A 180 -0.69 -20.73 35.02
C GLN A 180 -1.78 -21.30 34.11
N PRO A 181 -1.65 -22.55 33.65
CA PRO A 181 -2.71 -23.21 32.91
C PRO A 181 -4.01 -23.20 33.74
N PRO A 182 -5.16 -22.88 33.11
CA PRO A 182 -6.45 -22.95 33.80
C PRO A 182 -6.77 -24.39 34.21
N SER A 183 -7.59 -24.56 35.24
CA SER A 183 -8.09 -25.90 35.60
C SER A 183 -8.96 -26.47 34.46
N PRO A 184 -9.10 -27.80 34.36
CA PRO A 184 -9.94 -28.42 33.33
C PRO A 184 -11.40 -27.92 33.35
N GLU A 185 -11.91 -27.50 34.51
CA GLU A 185 -13.27 -27.01 34.73
C GLU A 185 -13.43 -25.50 34.58
N SER A 186 -12.34 -24.78 34.29
CA SER A 186 -12.37 -23.32 34.17
C SER A 186 -13.28 -22.89 33.01
N PRO A 187 -14.13 -21.85 33.20
CA PRO A 187 -14.98 -21.35 32.13
C PRO A 187 -14.13 -20.80 30.98
N LYS A 188 -14.59 -21.05 29.76
CA LYS A 188 -13.95 -20.56 28.54
C LYS A 188 -14.71 -19.36 27.99
N LEU A 189 -13.98 -18.33 27.58
CA LEU A 189 -14.52 -17.22 26.81
C LEU A 189 -14.17 -17.44 25.34
N THR A 190 -15.18 -17.40 24.48
CA THR A 190 -14.99 -17.37 23.03
C THR A 190 -15.05 -15.91 22.57
N VAL A 191 -14.04 -15.47 21.82
CA VAL A 191 -13.97 -14.10 21.29
C VAL A 191 -13.85 -14.17 19.78
N LEU A 192 -14.83 -13.60 19.08
CA LEU A 192 -14.76 -13.39 17.64
C LEU A 192 -13.87 -12.16 17.35
N HIS A 193 -12.90 -12.32 16.46
CA HIS A 193 -12.03 -11.23 16.01
C HIS A 193 -12.04 -11.16 14.49
N LEU A 194 -12.65 -10.10 13.96
CA LEU A 194 -12.69 -9.80 12.53
C LEU A 194 -11.86 -8.53 12.29
N SER A 195 -11.08 -8.51 11.21
CA SER A 195 -10.28 -7.36 10.80
C SER A 195 -10.24 -7.31 9.28
N ASP A 196 -10.00 -6.11 8.72
CA ASP A 196 -9.71 -5.91 7.30
C ASP A 196 -10.77 -6.50 6.36
N ILE A 197 -12.06 -6.39 6.71
CA ILE A 197 -13.16 -6.95 5.89
C ILE A 197 -13.21 -6.28 4.51
N HIS A 198 -12.83 -4.99 4.40
CA HIS A 198 -12.72 -4.25 3.14
C HIS A 198 -13.89 -4.50 2.17
N VAL A 199 -15.06 -3.94 2.51
CA VAL A 199 -16.25 -4.07 1.68
C VAL A 199 -16.24 -3.03 0.57
N ASP A 200 -16.36 -3.49 -0.66
CA ASP A 200 -16.52 -2.67 -1.84
C ASP A 200 -17.94 -2.76 -2.40
N PHE A 201 -18.71 -1.70 -2.18
CA PHE A 201 -20.07 -1.58 -2.72
C PHE A 201 -20.11 -1.41 -4.24
N ALA A 202 -18.98 -1.08 -4.87
CA ALA A 202 -18.87 -0.97 -6.32
C ALA A 202 -18.41 -2.29 -6.98
N TYR A 203 -18.17 -3.36 -6.20
CA TYR A 203 -17.72 -4.64 -6.75
C TYR A 203 -18.73 -5.19 -7.76
N LYS A 204 -18.23 -5.62 -8.92
CA LYS A 204 -19.03 -6.08 -10.05
C LYS A 204 -18.48 -7.39 -10.61
N PRO A 205 -19.20 -8.53 -10.46
CA PRO A 205 -18.81 -9.79 -11.07
C PRO A 205 -18.65 -9.68 -12.59
N GLY A 206 -17.63 -10.36 -13.13
CA GLY A 206 -17.29 -10.35 -14.56
C GLY A 206 -16.58 -9.10 -15.06
N SER A 207 -16.38 -8.08 -14.22
CA SER A 207 -15.62 -6.87 -14.57
C SER A 207 -14.12 -7.12 -14.71
N LEU A 208 -13.37 -6.13 -15.18
CA LEU A 208 -11.92 -6.23 -15.31
C LEU A 208 -11.28 -6.32 -13.92
N ALA A 209 -10.64 -7.45 -13.65
CA ALA A 209 -10.01 -7.73 -12.35
C ALA A 209 -8.49 -7.57 -12.37
N ASN A 210 -7.88 -7.45 -13.56
CA ASN A 210 -6.49 -7.02 -13.73
C ASN A 210 -6.48 -5.66 -14.45
N CYS A 211 -6.33 -4.58 -13.69
CA CYS A 211 -6.41 -3.21 -14.18
C CYS A 211 -5.16 -2.41 -13.78
N HIS A 212 -4.97 -1.23 -14.37
CA HIS A 212 -3.84 -0.33 -14.06
C HIS A 212 -4.15 0.65 -12.92
N GLU A 213 -5.13 0.29 -12.07
CA GLU A 213 -5.57 1.07 -10.91
C GLU A 213 -5.23 0.32 -9.62
N PRO A 214 -5.12 1.00 -8.47
CA PRO A 214 -4.81 0.35 -7.19
C PRO A 214 -5.88 -0.65 -6.72
N LEU A 215 -7.12 -0.54 -7.23
CA LEU A 215 -8.23 -1.42 -6.89
C LEU A 215 -9.08 -1.68 -8.14
N CYS A 216 -9.27 -2.96 -8.47
CA CYS A 216 -10.00 -3.42 -9.66
C CYS A 216 -11.37 -4.02 -9.28
N CYS A 217 -11.96 -4.83 -10.17
CA CYS A 217 -13.24 -5.54 -9.96
C CYS A 217 -14.50 -4.66 -9.86
N ARG A 218 -14.44 -3.40 -10.31
CA ARG A 218 -15.60 -2.47 -10.27
C ARG A 218 -16.23 -2.22 -11.64
N ALA A 219 -15.39 -2.12 -12.67
CA ALA A 219 -15.78 -1.72 -14.01
C ALA A 219 -14.85 -2.32 -15.08
N GLY A 220 -15.07 -1.95 -16.34
CA GLY A 220 -14.32 -2.48 -17.47
C GLY A 220 -14.73 -3.91 -17.85
N GLN A 221 -14.19 -4.36 -18.98
CA GLN A 221 -14.42 -5.70 -19.51
C GLN A 221 -13.06 -6.38 -19.73
N PRO A 222 -12.88 -7.63 -19.25
CA PRO A 222 -11.67 -8.39 -19.54
C PRO A 222 -11.50 -8.60 -21.04
N SER A 223 -10.25 -8.72 -21.48
CA SER A 223 -9.97 -9.13 -22.87
C SER A 223 -10.44 -10.58 -23.13
N ALA A 224 -10.50 -10.99 -24.39
CA ALA A 224 -11.03 -12.30 -24.77
C ALA A 224 -10.28 -13.49 -24.12
N ASN A 225 -9.02 -13.29 -23.73
CA ASN A 225 -8.17 -14.30 -23.11
C ASN A 225 -8.10 -14.16 -21.57
N GLU A 226 -8.80 -13.19 -20.99
CA GLU A 226 -8.77 -12.93 -19.55
C GLU A 226 -10.09 -13.30 -18.87
N THR A 227 -9.99 -13.77 -17.63
CA THR A 227 -11.17 -14.00 -16.79
C THR A 227 -11.56 -12.72 -16.05
N GLY A 228 -12.86 -12.42 -16.04
CA GLY A 228 -13.41 -11.33 -15.25
C GLY A 228 -13.40 -11.64 -13.75
N ALA A 229 -13.80 -10.64 -12.96
CA ALA A 229 -13.94 -10.75 -11.52
C ALA A 229 -14.87 -11.90 -11.11
N GLY A 230 -14.49 -12.67 -10.10
CA GLY A 230 -15.33 -13.72 -9.53
C GLY A 230 -16.64 -13.19 -8.91
N PHE A 231 -17.57 -14.10 -8.57
CA PHE A 231 -18.82 -13.69 -7.91
C PHE A 231 -18.63 -13.40 -6.42
N TRP A 232 -17.88 -14.24 -5.69
CA TRP A 232 -17.68 -14.11 -4.24
C TRP A 232 -16.45 -13.28 -3.85
N GLY A 233 -15.76 -12.70 -4.83
CA GLY A 233 -14.44 -12.10 -4.66
C GLY A 233 -13.47 -12.58 -5.74
N ASP A 234 -12.27 -12.00 -5.75
CA ASP A 234 -11.22 -12.33 -6.71
C ASP A 234 -9.85 -12.35 -6.00
N TYR A 235 -8.90 -13.11 -6.54
CA TYR A 235 -7.54 -13.22 -5.98
C TYR A 235 -6.59 -12.11 -6.43
N ARG A 236 -7.01 -11.25 -7.35
CA ARG A 236 -6.26 -10.06 -7.81
C ARG A 236 -6.50 -8.87 -6.87
N SER A 237 -6.06 -7.68 -7.27
CA SER A 237 -6.18 -6.44 -6.48
C SER A 237 -7.62 -5.96 -6.37
N CYS A 238 -8.44 -6.64 -5.58
CA CYS A 238 -9.86 -6.38 -5.40
C CYS A 238 -10.27 -6.52 -3.93
N ASP A 239 -11.24 -5.70 -3.53
CA ASP A 239 -11.89 -5.77 -2.23
C ASP A 239 -13.10 -6.73 -2.26
N LEU A 240 -13.73 -6.98 -1.12
CA LEU A 240 -14.84 -7.94 -1.02
C LEU A 240 -16.17 -7.33 -1.46
N PRO A 241 -16.98 -8.03 -2.28
CA PRO A 241 -18.36 -7.62 -2.45
C PRO A 241 -19.14 -7.77 -1.13
N TYR A 242 -20.11 -6.89 -0.92
CA TYR A 242 -20.86 -6.85 0.34
C TYR A 242 -21.57 -8.17 0.66
N TRP A 243 -22.01 -8.95 -0.34
CA TRP A 243 -22.67 -10.23 -0.11
C TRP A 243 -21.72 -11.31 0.41
N THR A 244 -20.42 -11.22 0.13
CA THR A 244 -19.42 -12.10 0.75
C THR A 244 -19.24 -11.76 2.22
N ALA A 245 -19.19 -10.47 2.57
CA ALA A 245 -19.14 -10.04 3.96
C ALA A 245 -20.43 -10.41 4.72
N GLU A 246 -21.59 -10.35 4.05
CA GLU A 246 -22.86 -10.79 4.63
C GLU A 246 -22.90 -12.31 4.85
N ALA A 247 -22.45 -13.10 3.87
CA ALA A 247 -22.34 -14.56 3.99
C ALA A 247 -21.38 -14.96 5.12
N LEU A 248 -20.24 -14.27 5.20
CA LEU A 248 -19.47 -13.92 6.40
C LEU A 248 -20.21 -14.13 7.72
N LEU A 249 -20.99 -13.10 8.03
CA LEU A 249 -21.65 -12.90 9.31
C LEU A 249 -22.80 -13.89 9.51
N LYS A 250 -23.53 -14.24 8.44
CA LYS A 250 -24.60 -15.26 8.49
C LYS A 250 -24.03 -16.61 8.90
N HIS A 251 -22.90 -17.01 8.32
CA HIS A 251 -22.28 -18.29 8.66
C HIS A 251 -21.78 -18.32 10.12
N ILE A 252 -21.20 -17.21 10.60
CA ILE A 252 -20.78 -17.09 12.01
C ILE A 252 -21.97 -17.27 12.96
N VAL A 253 -23.11 -16.65 12.65
CA VAL A 253 -24.35 -16.79 13.43
C VAL A 253 -24.81 -18.25 13.48
N GLU A 254 -24.78 -18.93 12.34
CA GLU A 254 -25.21 -20.32 12.22
C GLU A 254 -24.32 -21.26 13.04
N ILE A 255 -22.99 -21.11 12.97
CA ILE A 255 -22.06 -22.03 13.63
C ILE A 255 -21.93 -21.77 15.13
N GLU A 256 -21.97 -20.49 15.57
CA GLU A 256 -21.83 -20.12 16.97
C GLU A 256 -23.18 -20.07 17.70
N ASN A 257 -24.30 -20.21 16.98
CA ASN A 257 -25.66 -20.10 17.50
C ASN A 257 -25.88 -18.79 18.29
N VAL A 258 -25.36 -17.68 17.75
CA VAL A 258 -25.43 -16.33 18.36
C VAL A 258 -26.51 -15.52 17.67
N THR A 259 -27.30 -14.77 18.42
CA THR A 259 -28.27 -13.82 17.84
C THR A 259 -27.60 -12.49 17.53
N ILE A 260 -27.62 -12.06 16.26
CA ILE A 260 -27.31 -10.67 15.90
C ILE A 260 -28.54 -9.84 16.19
N ASN A 261 -28.46 -8.97 17.20
CA ASN A 261 -29.44 -7.89 17.38
C ASN A 261 -29.18 -6.84 16.29
N SER A 262 -29.81 -7.00 15.13
CA SER A 262 -29.74 -5.99 14.07
C SER A 262 -30.63 -4.80 14.45
N TYR A 263 -30.04 -3.78 15.08
CA TYR A 263 -30.62 -2.45 15.11
C TYR A 263 -30.32 -1.77 13.77
N ILE A 264 -30.99 -2.21 12.71
CA ILE A 264 -31.05 -1.46 11.46
C ILE A 264 -32.48 -0.95 11.37
N GLU A 265 -32.72 0.20 12.00
CA GLU A 265 -33.82 1.06 11.58
C GLU A 265 -33.55 1.44 10.13
N SER A 266 -34.52 1.18 9.27
CA SER A 266 -34.56 1.55 7.87
C SER A 266 -34.08 3.00 7.67
N ILE A 267 -32.91 3.16 7.03
CA ILE A 267 -32.50 4.41 6.38
C ILE A 267 -33.05 4.41 4.97
#